data_AF-A0A4Q9VZF9-F1
#
_entry.id   AF-A0A4Q9VZF9-F1
#
_cell.length_a   1.000
_cell.length_b   1.000
_cell.length_c   1.000
_cell.angle_alpha   90.00
_cell.angle_beta   90.00
_cell.angle_gamma   90.00
#
_symmetry.space_group_name_H-M   'P 1'
#
loop_
_entity.id
_entity.type
_entity.pdbx_description
1 polymer ?
#
loop_
_entity_poly.entity_id
_entity_poly.type
_entity_poly.pdbx_seq_one_letter_code
_entity_poly.pdbx_strand_id
1 'polypeptide(L)'
;VTDIKASAEIAKKHNLISVVDNTFMTPYYQNPLDFGIDIVLHSATKYIGGHSDVVAGLVATADDELGERLGFISNSTGGVLGPQDSYLLVRGIKTLGLRMEQINRNVEGIVKMLQDHSSVQQVFHPSIEGHLNHD
;
A
#
# COMPACT_ATOMS: atom_id res chain seq x y z
N VAL A 1 -4.25 -9.32 -8.57
CA VAL A 1 -4.85 -7.98 -8.33
C VAL A 1 -6.31 -8.18 -7.99
N THR A 2 -6.90 -7.36 -7.11
CA THR A 2 -8.30 -7.47 -6.67
C THR A 2 -9.03 -6.19 -7.03
N ASP A 3 -10.26 -6.29 -7.54
CA ASP A 3 -11.11 -5.12 -7.77
C ASP A 3 -11.54 -4.54 -6.41
N ILE A 4 -10.95 -3.40 -6.07
CA ILE A 4 -11.16 -2.72 -4.79
C ILE A 4 -12.60 -2.22 -4.67
N LYS A 5 -13.14 -1.64 -5.75
CA LYS A 5 -14.47 -1.05 -5.74
C LYS A 5 -15.54 -2.13 -5.61
N ALA A 6 -15.44 -3.20 -6.38
CA ALA A 6 -16.37 -4.33 -6.26
C ALA A 6 -16.30 -4.97 -4.86
N SER A 7 -15.10 -5.07 -4.28
CA SER A 7 -14.92 -5.58 -2.91
C SER A 7 -15.57 -4.66 -1.86
N ALA A 8 -15.43 -3.34 -2.00
CA ALA A 8 -16.07 -2.35 -1.15
C ALA A 8 -17.61 -2.43 -1.24
N GLU A 9 -18.17 -2.58 -2.45
CA GLU A 9 -19.60 -2.72 -2.68
C GLU A 9 -20.18 -3.97 -1.98
N ILE A 10 -19.45 -5.10 -2.01
CA ILE A 10 -19.83 -6.32 -1.28
C ILE A 10 -19.81 -6.07 0.22
N ALA A 11 -18.74 -5.50 0.76
CA ALA A 11 -18.64 -5.21 2.20
C ALA A 11 -19.78 -4.31 2.68
N LYS A 12 -20.04 -3.23 1.93
CA LYS A 12 -21.12 -2.27 2.21
C LYS A 12 -22.49 -2.92 2.19
N LYS A 13 -22.79 -3.78 1.19
CA LYS A 13 -24.05 -4.53 1.11
C LYS A 13 -24.33 -5.38 2.36
N HIS A 14 -23.26 -5.83 3.02
CA HIS A 14 -23.33 -6.69 4.20
C HIS A 14 -23.03 -5.96 5.52
N ASN A 15 -22.91 -4.63 5.51
CA ASN A 15 -22.54 -3.82 6.68
C ASN A 15 -21.22 -4.27 7.34
N LEU A 16 -20.23 -4.63 6.53
CA LEU A 16 -18.89 -5.04 6.97
C LEU A 16 -17.91 -3.89 6.82
N ILE A 17 -16.93 -3.81 7.72
CA ILE A 17 -15.78 -2.91 7.59
C ILE A 17 -14.80 -3.53 6.59
N SER A 18 -14.52 -2.81 5.52
CA SER A 18 -13.56 -3.19 4.49
C SER A 18 -12.17 -2.62 4.78
N VAL A 19 -11.14 -3.43 4.53
CA VAL A 19 -9.74 -3.05 4.75
C VAL A 19 -8.93 -3.42 3.52
N VAL A 20 -8.09 -2.51 3.04
CA VAL A 20 -7.07 -2.79 2.02
C VAL A 20 -5.68 -2.55 2.59
N ASP A 21 -4.84 -3.58 2.56
CA ASP A 21 -3.40 -3.41 2.73
C ASP A 21 -2.83 -2.87 1.41
N ASN A 22 -2.50 -1.58 1.44
CA ASN A 22 -2.02 -0.82 0.29
C ASN A 22 -0.49 -0.66 0.31
N THR A 23 0.23 -1.54 1.02
CA THR A 23 1.69 -1.49 1.16
C THR A 23 2.42 -1.45 -0.18
N PHE A 24 2.02 -2.28 -1.14
CA PHE A 24 2.71 -2.38 -2.44
C PHE A 24 2.53 -1.14 -3.32
N MET A 25 1.31 -0.65 -3.43
CA MET A 25 1.00 0.46 -4.33
C MET A 25 1.34 1.81 -3.71
N THR A 26 1.30 1.91 -2.36
CA THR A 26 1.44 3.16 -1.60
C THR A 26 0.31 4.16 -1.94
N PRO A 27 0.12 5.26 -1.17
CA PRO A 27 -0.85 6.28 -1.57
C PRO A 27 -0.46 7.02 -2.87
N TYR A 28 0.75 6.81 -3.39
CA TYR A 28 1.21 7.47 -4.62
C TYR A 28 0.54 6.90 -5.89
N TYR A 29 0.39 5.57 -5.99
CA TYR A 29 -0.23 4.94 -7.17
C TYR A 29 -1.67 4.48 -6.95
N GLN A 30 -2.11 4.32 -5.71
CA GLN A 30 -3.45 3.83 -5.41
C GLN A 30 -3.95 4.43 -4.10
N ASN A 31 -5.15 4.99 -4.12
CA ASN A 31 -5.83 5.47 -2.92
C ASN A 31 -7.14 4.70 -2.71
N PRO A 32 -7.14 3.59 -1.93
CA PRO A 32 -8.33 2.74 -1.77
C PRO A 32 -9.55 3.44 -1.19
N LEU A 33 -9.36 4.53 -0.42
CA LEU A 33 -10.47 5.32 0.13
C LEU A 33 -11.37 5.89 -0.98
N ASP A 34 -10.79 6.27 -2.13
CA ASP A 34 -11.53 6.79 -3.28
C ASP A 34 -12.44 5.74 -3.93
N PHE A 35 -12.20 4.45 -3.65
CA PHE A 35 -12.97 3.31 -4.14
C PHE A 35 -13.98 2.79 -3.10
N GLY A 36 -14.15 3.49 -1.98
CA GLY A 36 -15.13 3.17 -0.94
C GLY A 36 -14.65 2.18 0.12
N ILE A 37 -13.34 1.97 0.24
CA ILE A 37 -12.77 1.19 1.34
C ILE A 37 -12.79 2.01 2.63
N ASP A 38 -13.12 1.38 3.75
CA ASP A 38 -13.23 2.06 5.04
C ASP A 38 -11.86 2.32 5.70
N ILE A 39 -10.94 1.36 5.59
CA ILE A 39 -9.61 1.44 6.22
C ILE A 39 -8.51 1.07 5.22
N VAL A 40 -7.49 1.92 5.14
CA VAL A 40 -6.25 1.65 4.41
C VAL A 40 -5.13 1.34 5.39
N LEU A 41 -4.51 0.18 5.23
CA LEU A 41 -3.37 -0.28 6.01
C LEU A 41 -2.09 -0.18 5.16
N HIS A 42 -0.98 0.22 5.78
CA HIS A 42 0.34 0.12 5.20
C HIS A 42 1.35 -0.43 6.20
N SER A 43 2.20 -1.36 5.75
CA SER A 43 3.53 -1.53 6.31
C SER A 43 4.40 -0.36 5.86
N ALA A 44 4.46 0.66 6.72
CA ALA A 44 5.22 1.86 6.45
C ALA A 44 6.75 1.61 6.49
N THR A 45 7.17 0.46 7.01
CA THR A 45 8.53 -0.11 6.87
C THR A 45 8.99 -0.22 5.41
N LYS A 46 8.07 -0.43 4.46
CA LYS A 46 8.39 -0.72 3.06
C LYS A 46 8.61 0.58 2.28
N TYR A 47 7.76 0.88 1.32
CA TYR A 47 7.99 1.99 0.39
C TYR A 47 7.81 3.37 1.03
N ILE A 48 6.92 3.52 2.02
CA ILE A 48 6.69 4.80 2.71
C ILE A 48 7.97 5.26 3.43
N GLY A 49 8.53 4.41 4.31
CA GLY A 49 9.83 4.64 4.93
C GLY A 49 10.95 4.65 3.88
N GLY A 50 11.03 3.61 3.05
CA GLY A 50 11.80 3.60 1.80
C GLY A 50 13.31 3.51 1.94
N HIS A 51 13.85 3.49 3.16
CA HIS A 51 15.28 3.52 3.45
C HIS A 51 15.75 2.32 4.28
N SER A 52 14.87 1.34 4.52
CA SER A 52 15.17 0.10 5.26
C SER A 52 15.76 0.32 6.67
N ASP A 53 15.43 1.46 7.29
CA ASP A 53 15.99 1.93 8.56
C ASP A 53 14.92 2.16 9.66
N VAL A 54 13.64 1.93 9.34
CA VAL A 54 12.51 2.12 10.25
C VAL A 54 11.49 0.99 10.11
N VAL A 55 10.99 0.47 11.22
CA VAL A 55 9.86 -0.47 11.26
C VAL A 55 8.62 0.31 11.72
N ALA A 56 7.61 0.42 10.86
CA ALA A 56 6.42 1.21 11.13
C ALA A 56 5.17 0.65 10.44
N GLY A 57 4.01 0.90 11.04
CA GLY A 57 2.69 0.70 10.45
C GLY A 57 1.96 2.03 10.31
N LEU A 58 1.06 2.13 9.33
CA LEU A 58 0.17 3.27 9.14
C LEU A 58 -1.24 2.77 8.84
N VAL A 59 -2.23 3.37 9.50
CA VAL A 59 -3.65 3.11 9.25
C VAL A 59 -4.32 4.45 8.96
N ALA A 60 -5.11 4.50 7.88
CA ALA A 60 -5.87 5.68 7.47
C ALA A 60 -7.33 5.32 7.24
N THR A 61 -8.23 6.23 7.61
CA THR A 61 -9.68 6.16 7.35
C THR A 61 -10.21 7.57 7.12
N ALA A 62 -11.31 7.71 6.39
CA ALA A 62 -12.03 8.96 6.19
C ALA A 62 -13.25 9.11 7.12
N ASP A 63 -13.54 8.09 7.93
CA ASP A 63 -14.66 8.06 8.87
C ASP A 63 -14.17 8.42 10.28
N ASP A 64 -14.74 9.48 10.85
CA ASP A 64 -14.32 10.01 12.16
C ASP A 64 -14.57 9.01 13.30
N GLU A 65 -15.68 8.25 13.27
CA GLU A 65 -16.01 7.27 14.30
C GLU A 65 -15.03 6.09 14.27
N LEU A 66 -14.70 5.59 13.07
CA LEU A 66 -13.63 4.59 12.89
C LEU A 66 -12.27 5.16 13.32
N GLY A 67 -11.99 6.42 13.02
CA GLY A 67 -10.78 7.12 13.45
C GLY A 67 -10.63 7.14 14.97
N GLU A 68 -11.69 7.50 15.70
CA GLU A 68 -11.71 7.50 17.16
C GLU A 68 -11.50 6.09 17.74
N ARG A 69 -12.15 5.08 17.17
CA ARG A 69 -11.99 3.67 17.59
C ARG A 69 -10.57 3.17 17.39
N LEU A 70 -9.96 3.48 16.24
CA LEU A 70 -8.56 3.16 15.95
C LEU A 70 -7.61 3.89 16.91
N GLY A 71 -7.86 5.17 17.18
CA GLY A 71 -7.09 5.98 18.13
C GLY A 71 -7.16 5.41 19.55
N PHE A 72 -8.35 5.00 20.00
CA PHE A 72 -8.53 4.34 21.30
C PHE A 72 -7.72 3.04 21.39
N ILE A 73 -7.74 2.19 20.35
CA ILE A 73 -6.95 0.95 20.31
C ILE A 73 -5.45 1.25 20.34
N SER A 74 -4.98 2.22 19.54
CA SER A 74 -3.56 2.60 19.52
C SER A 74 -3.07 3.07 20.89
N ASN A 75 -3.84 3.95 21.55
CA ASN A 75 -3.52 4.46 22.87
C ASN A 75 -3.60 3.38 23.97
N SER A 76 -4.64 2.54 23.96
CA SER A 76 -4.85 1.53 25.01
C SER A 76 -3.88 0.35 24.91
N THR A 77 -3.46 -0.01 23.71
CA THR A 77 -2.50 -1.11 23.49
C THR A 77 -1.04 -0.66 23.51
N GLY A 78 -0.79 0.64 23.36
CA GLY A 78 0.57 1.20 23.31
C GLY A 78 1.31 0.89 22.00
N GLY A 79 0.60 0.46 20.95
CA GLY A 79 1.15 0.23 19.61
C GLY A 79 1.47 1.52 18.86
N VAL A 80 2.31 2.37 19.46
CA VAL A 80 2.69 3.70 18.96
C VAL A 80 4.13 3.71 18.47
N LEU A 81 4.42 4.59 17.52
CA LEU A 81 5.76 4.76 16.96
C LEU A 81 6.62 5.67 17.84
N GLY A 82 7.91 5.36 17.98
CA GLY A 82 8.85 6.24 18.66
C GLY A 82 8.98 7.60 17.95
N PRO A 83 9.28 8.71 18.66
CA PRO A 83 9.42 10.03 18.03
C PRO A 83 10.50 10.09 16.93
N GLN A 84 11.61 9.36 17.12
CA GLN A 84 12.68 9.28 16.12
C GLN A 84 12.25 8.50 14.87
N ASP A 85 11.60 7.36 15.05
CA ASP A 85 11.05 6.56 13.94
C ASP A 85 9.98 7.35 13.17
N SER A 86 9.17 8.13 13.89
CA SER A 86 8.18 9.03 13.30
C SER A 86 8.85 10.10 12.44
N TYR A 87 9.96 10.67 12.90
CA TYR A 87 10.77 11.61 12.12
C TYR A 87 11.38 10.95 10.87
N LEU A 88 11.94 9.74 10.99
CA LEU A 88 12.47 8.98 9.85
C LEU A 88 11.39 8.72 8.80
N LEU A 89 10.17 8.40 9.25
CA LEU A 89 9.04 8.18 8.36
C LEU A 89 8.66 9.45 7.59
N VAL A 90 8.54 10.59 8.29
CA VAL A 90 8.26 11.89 7.66
C VAL A 90 9.38 12.27 6.68
N ARG A 91 10.64 12.00 7.01
CA ARG A 91 11.77 12.17 6.09
C ARG A 91 11.63 11.31 4.84
N GLY A 92 11.26 10.03 5.00
CA GLY A 92 11.08 9.07 3.91
C GLY A 92 9.95 9.44 2.94
N ILE A 93 8.83 9.96 3.47
CA ILE A 93 7.65 10.38 2.69
C ILE A 93 8.00 11.49 1.69
N LYS A 94 8.90 12.42 2.04
CA LYS A 94 9.27 13.55 1.17
C LYS A 94 9.84 13.12 -0.18
N THR A 95 10.43 11.93 -0.27
CA THR A 95 10.98 11.38 -1.51
C THR A 95 10.17 10.24 -2.09
N LEU A 96 9.00 9.93 -1.51
CA LEU A 96 8.17 8.78 -1.90
C LEU A 96 7.87 8.78 -3.40
N GLY A 97 7.31 9.85 -3.95
CA GLY A 97 6.95 9.92 -5.37
C GLY A 97 8.15 9.69 -6.29
N LEU A 98 9.25 10.40 -6.06
CA LEU A 98 10.48 10.25 -6.85
C LEU A 98 11.02 8.81 -6.81
N ARG A 99 11.00 8.17 -5.63
CA ARG A 99 11.42 6.78 -5.48
C ARG A 99 10.48 5.83 -6.19
N MET A 100 9.17 6.01 -6.05
CA MET A 100 8.16 5.13 -6.66
C MET A 100 8.18 5.20 -8.19
N GLU A 101 8.39 6.38 -8.78
CA GLU A 101 8.59 6.53 -10.22
C GLU A 101 9.85 5.82 -10.70
N GLN A 102 10.97 6.00 -9.98
CA GLN A 102 12.23 5.35 -10.35
C GLN A 102 12.16 3.83 -10.19
N ILE A 103 11.49 3.33 -9.14
CA ILE A 103 11.22 1.91 -8.94
C ILE A 103 10.42 1.38 -10.13
N ASN A 104 9.36 2.06 -10.55
CA ASN A 104 8.54 1.61 -11.69
C ASN A 104 9.35 1.55 -12.99
N ARG A 105 10.12 2.61 -13.31
CA ARG A 105 11.03 2.63 -14.49
C ARG A 105 12.04 1.47 -14.47
N ASN A 106 12.60 1.16 -13.31
CA ASN A 106 13.54 0.04 -13.17
C ASN A 106 12.83 -1.30 -13.37
N VAL A 107 11.64 -1.45 -12.80
CA VAL A 107 10.85 -2.68 -12.89
C VAL A 107 10.43 -2.96 -14.33
N GLU A 108 10.05 -1.96 -15.12
CA GLU A 108 9.75 -2.13 -16.56
C GLU A 108 10.92 -2.79 -17.31
N GLY A 109 12.15 -2.29 -17.09
CA GLY A 109 13.35 -2.87 -17.68
C GLY A 109 13.63 -4.30 -17.20
N ILE A 110 13.44 -4.55 -15.90
CA ILE A 110 13.63 -5.89 -15.30
C ILE A 110 12.60 -6.89 -15.83
N VAL A 111 11.33 -6.51 -15.87
CA VAL A 111 10.24 -7.36 -16.38
C VAL A 111 10.52 -7.77 -17.81
N LYS A 112 10.86 -6.81 -18.68
CA LYS A 112 11.22 -7.09 -20.07
C LYS A 112 12.41 -8.06 -20.16
N MET A 113 13.49 -7.76 -19.43
CA MET A 113 14.68 -8.62 -19.40
C MET A 113 14.34 -10.06 -18.97
N LEU A 114 13.47 -10.22 -17.96
CA LEU A 114 13.08 -11.54 -17.45
C LEU A 114 12.14 -12.28 -18.42
N GLN A 115 11.25 -11.58 -19.13
CA GLN A 115 10.39 -12.20 -20.14
C GLN A 115 11.19 -12.75 -21.34
N ASP A 116 12.29 -12.10 -21.70
CA ASP A 116 13.16 -12.52 -22.81
C ASP A 116 14.18 -13.59 -22.40
N HIS A 117 14.29 -13.91 -21.10
CA HIS A 117 15.33 -14.79 -20.58
C HIS A 117 14.95 -16.27 -20.66
N SER A 118 15.71 -17.07 -21.41
CA SER A 118 15.39 -18.49 -21.70
C SER A 118 15.25 -19.40 -20.48
N SER A 119 15.91 -19.08 -19.36
CA SER A 119 15.78 -19.83 -18.09
C SER A 119 14.60 -19.39 -17.23
N VAL A 120 13.87 -18.35 -17.60
CA VAL A 120 12.70 -17.86 -16.86
C VAL A 120 11.46 -18.47 -17.49
N GLN A 121 10.72 -19.27 -16.70
CA GLN A 121 9.49 -19.90 -17.18
C GLN A 121 8.32 -18.92 -17.26
N GLN A 122 8.18 -18.04 -16.26
CA GLN A 122 7.06 -17.12 -16.17
C GLN A 122 7.43 -15.92 -15.30
N VAL A 123 6.92 -14.74 -15.66
CA VAL A 123 7.03 -13.51 -14.87
C VAL A 123 5.63 -13.12 -14.40
N PHE A 124 5.49 -12.88 -13.09
CA PHE A 124 4.24 -12.41 -12.49
C PHE A 124 4.39 -10.94 -12.13
N HIS A 125 3.88 -10.06 -13.00
CA HIS A 125 3.84 -8.64 -12.74
C HIS A 125 2.57 -8.01 -13.33
N PRO A 126 1.85 -7.14 -12.58
CA PRO A 126 0.59 -6.55 -13.05
C PRO A 126 0.70 -5.73 -14.35
N SER A 127 1.89 -5.19 -14.65
CA SER A 127 2.10 -4.39 -15.87
C SER A 127 2.20 -5.23 -17.16
N ILE A 128 2.24 -6.56 -17.08
CA ILE A 128 2.39 -7.43 -18.25
C ILE A 128 1.04 -7.57 -18.94
N GLU A 129 0.98 -7.25 -20.24
CA GLU A 129 -0.20 -7.54 -21.07
C GLU A 129 -0.51 -9.04 -21.03
N GLY A 130 -1.76 -9.38 -20.72
CA GLY A 130 -2.20 -10.77 -20.51
C GLY A 130 -1.97 -11.33 -19.10
N HIS A 131 -1.41 -10.54 -18.17
CA HIS A 131 -1.49 -10.87 -16.75
C HIS A 131 -2.95 -10.91 -16.30
N LEU A 132 -3.31 -11.88 -15.46
CA LEU A 132 -4.65 -11.96 -14.89
C LEU A 132 -4.92 -10.70 -14.06
N ASN A 133 -5.91 -9.90 -14.47
CA ASN A 133 -6.29 -8.61 -13.88
C ASN A 133 -5.26 -7.49 -14.16
N HIS A 134 -4.79 -7.41 -15.41
CA HIS A 134 -4.03 -6.27 -15.94
C HIS A 134 -4.89 -5.00 -16.08
N ASP A 135 -6.10 -5.18 -16.64
CA ASP A 135 -7.13 -4.14 -16.79
C ASP A 135 -8.00 -4.01 -15.52
#